data_AF-A0A1G2MFM4-F1
#
_entry.id   AF-A0A1G2MFM4-F1
#
_cell.length_a   1.000
_cell.length_b   1.000
_cell.length_c   1.000
_cell.angle_alpha   90.00
_cell.angle_beta   90.00
_cell.angle_gamma   90.00
#
_symmetry.space_group_name_H-M   'P 1'
#
loop_
_entity.id
_entity.type
_entity.pdbx_description
1 polymer ?
#
loop_
_entity_poly.entity_id
_entity_poly.type
_entity_poly.pdbx_seq_one_letter_code
_entity_poly.pdbx_strand_id
1 'polypeptide(L)'
;MGEHIEEKERPKEVKNLLPGSILISSAILAGAWLYKTGPQIPSEQKASVPAQAEKAAPSELEEKVLPLEGILLPVSWGNLGLRLGSVGAINAEALQALYEERGEFTDEYRKLLYENNTERLNITPRNAGYLLNVFWALGLASKNPILDSGEMKNPAYGGAGNFASTAGWTLSVGGPMEHYSRHKFFDLTLEQQALVEKMSKGIYRPCCGNSTHFPDCNHGIAMLGLLELMASQGVSEEEMWKAALAVNTYWFPDTYLTIAAYKKNKGVLWSDVNPQEILGANYSSAQGYARIAAQVVSPTQGSGGGGCGIDAGGAASPALREQSGCGI
;
A
#
# COMPACT_ATOMS: atom_id res chain seq x y z
N MET A 1 42.99 -39.73 57.87
CA MET A 1 42.31 -40.93 58.39
C MET A 1 41.03 -40.44 59.05
N GLY A 2 39.88 -40.95 58.61
CA GLY A 2 38.54 -40.50 59.00
C GLY A 2 37.99 -39.41 58.07
N GLU A 3 36.72 -39.40 57.66
CA GLU A 3 35.65 -40.41 57.62
C GLU A 3 34.54 -39.76 56.77
N HIS A 4 33.85 -40.55 55.95
CA HIS A 4 32.67 -40.10 55.19
C HIS A 4 31.51 -39.81 56.13
N ILE A 5 30.82 -38.68 55.99
CA ILE A 5 29.37 -38.61 56.24
C ILE A 5 28.71 -37.74 55.16
N GLU A 6 27.78 -38.40 54.49
CA GLU A 6 26.86 -37.96 53.44
C GLU A 6 25.76 -37.06 54.04
N GLU A 7 25.65 -35.81 53.58
CA GLU A 7 24.54 -34.93 53.98
C GLU A 7 23.37 -35.07 53.00
N LYS A 8 22.31 -35.70 53.52
CA LYS A 8 21.06 -36.03 52.84
C LYS A 8 20.14 -34.81 52.89
N GLU A 9 19.98 -34.10 51.77
CA GLU A 9 19.02 -33.01 51.66
C GLU A 9 17.57 -33.53 51.79
N ARG A 10 16.78 -32.83 52.61
CA ARG A 10 15.34 -33.06 52.83
C ARG A 10 14.54 -32.45 51.66
N PRO A 11 13.55 -33.17 51.10
CA PRO A 11 12.76 -32.65 49.98
C PRO A 11 11.78 -31.57 50.45
N LYS A 12 11.79 -30.41 49.80
CA LYS A 12 10.70 -29.42 49.88
C LYS A 12 9.72 -29.66 48.73
N GLU A 13 8.44 -29.59 49.08
CA GLU A 13 7.26 -29.94 48.29
C GLU A 13 7.28 -29.48 46.82
N VAL A 14 7.09 -30.42 45.91
CA VAL A 14 6.64 -30.16 44.55
C VAL A 14 5.13 -30.38 44.52
N LYS A 15 4.36 -29.30 44.39
CA LYS A 15 2.94 -29.39 44.04
C LYS A 15 2.80 -29.73 42.56
N ASN A 16 2.85 -31.02 42.25
CA ASN A 16 2.46 -31.56 40.96
C ASN A 16 0.94 -31.75 40.93
N LEU A 17 0.24 -30.88 40.21
CA LEU A 17 -1.12 -31.15 39.72
C LEU A 17 -1.00 -31.88 38.38
N LEU A 18 -1.09 -33.21 38.41
CA LEU A 18 -1.48 -34.06 37.28
C LEU A 18 -3.03 -34.21 37.27
N PRO A 19 -3.65 -34.81 36.24
CA PRO A 19 -4.16 -34.16 35.04
C PRO A 19 -5.70 -34.15 35.04
N GLY A 20 -6.31 -33.01 34.74
CA GLY A 20 -7.76 -32.92 34.52
C GLY A 20 -8.16 -33.50 33.16
N SER A 21 -8.07 -34.82 33.00
CA SER A 21 -8.46 -35.52 31.77
C SER A 21 -9.29 -36.76 32.07
N ILE A 22 -10.36 -36.60 32.85
CA ILE A 22 -11.51 -37.50 32.88
C ILE A 22 -12.72 -36.59 33.17
N LEU A 23 -13.52 -36.27 32.15
CA LEU A 23 -14.96 -35.89 32.24
C LEU A 23 -15.57 -35.37 30.91
N ILE A 24 -14.97 -35.64 29.74
CA ILE A 24 -15.65 -35.43 28.44
C ILE A 24 -15.38 -36.64 27.53
N SER A 25 -15.89 -37.82 27.91
CA SER A 25 -15.85 -39.00 27.03
C SER A 25 -17.14 -39.81 27.04
N SER A 26 -18.22 -39.27 27.61
CA SER A 26 -19.55 -39.91 27.64
C SER A 26 -20.62 -39.18 26.83
N ALA A 27 -20.30 -38.06 26.17
CA ALA A 27 -21.23 -37.34 25.28
C ALA A 27 -21.00 -37.58 23.78
N ILE A 28 -19.90 -38.24 23.39
CA ILE A 28 -19.55 -38.45 21.97
C ILE A 28 -20.02 -39.83 21.44
N LEU A 29 -20.37 -40.78 22.31
CA LEU A 29 -20.82 -42.12 21.90
C LEU A 29 -22.34 -42.30 21.76
N ALA A 30 -23.15 -41.28 22.10
CA ALA A 30 -24.61 -41.31 21.88
C ALA A 30 -25.06 -40.62 20.57
N GLY A 31 -24.22 -39.79 19.95
CA GLY A 31 -24.55 -39.11 18.69
C GLY A 31 -24.30 -39.95 17.43
N ALA A 32 -23.41 -40.95 17.51
CA ALA A 32 -23.01 -41.76 16.35
C ALA A 32 -23.96 -42.93 16.04
N TRP A 33 -24.94 -43.23 16.92
CA TRP A 33 -25.85 -44.37 16.72
C TRP A 33 -27.23 -43.98 16.16
N LEU A 34 -27.60 -42.69 16.20
CA LEU A 34 -28.87 -42.20 15.64
C LEU A 34 -28.77 -41.74 14.17
N TYR A 35 -27.58 -41.78 13.55
CA TYR A 35 -27.40 -41.37 12.15
C TYR A 35 -27.55 -42.52 11.13
N LYS A 36 -27.74 -43.77 11.57
CA LYS A 36 -27.67 -44.94 10.67
C LYS A 36 -29.02 -45.59 10.31
N THR A 37 -30.14 -45.11 10.84
CA THR A 37 -31.48 -45.63 10.51
C THR A 37 -32.54 -44.53 10.61
N GLY A 38 -32.66 -43.70 9.58
CA GLY A 38 -33.73 -42.71 9.42
C GLY A 38 -34.29 -42.73 7.99
N PRO A 39 -35.60 -42.55 7.76
CA PRO A 39 -36.25 -42.84 6.48
C PRO A 39 -35.85 -41.87 5.37
N GLN A 40 -35.66 -42.40 4.15
CA GLN A 40 -35.37 -41.66 2.92
C GLN A 40 -36.58 -40.79 2.53
N ILE A 41 -36.43 -39.47 2.57
CA ILE A 41 -37.39 -38.50 2.01
C ILE A 41 -36.79 -37.96 0.69
N PRO A 42 -37.56 -37.92 -0.42
CA PRO A 42 -37.03 -37.60 -1.75
C PRO A 42 -36.46 -36.18 -1.87
N SER A 43 -35.33 -36.09 -2.57
CA SER A 43 -34.64 -34.87 -2.97
C SER A 43 -35.46 -34.09 -4.01
N GLU A 44 -35.97 -32.91 -3.63
CA GLU A 44 -36.30 -31.84 -4.58
C GLU A 44 -35.67 -30.51 -4.14
N GLN A 45 -35.21 -29.76 -5.14
CA GLN A 45 -34.70 -28.39 -5.12
C GLN A 45 -33.25 -28.19 -4.64
N LYS A 46 -32.30 -28.47 -5.56
CA LYS A 46 -31.05 -27.71 -5.66
C LYS A 46 -31.39 -26.23 -5.88
N ALA A 47 -31.36 -25.45 -4.80
CA ALA A 47 -31.20 -24.02 -4.89
C ALA A 47 -29.84 -23.76 -5.56
N SER A 48 -29.89 -23.21 -6.79
CA SER A 48 -28.73 -22.70 -7.49
C SER A 48 -28.05 -21.63 -6.61
N VAL A 49 -26.85 -21.94 -6.14
CA VAL A 49 -25.89 -20.95 -5.66
C VAL A 49 -25.71 -19.94 -6.79
N PRO A 50 -25.95 -18.63 -6.59
CA PRO A 50 -25.65 -17.64 -7.62
C PRO A 50 -24.16 -17.73 -7.92
N ALA A 51 -23.87 -18.07 -9.18
CA ALA A 51 -22.54 -17.97 -9.74
C ALA A 51 -22.01 -16.56 -9.50
N GLN A 52 -20.74 -16.50 -9.13
CA GLN A 52 -19.78 -15.42 -9.35
C GLN A 52 -20.41 -14.06 -9.66
N ALA A 53 -20.27 -13.11 -8.72
CA ALA A 53 -20.38 -11.70 -9.04
C ALA A 53 -19.43 -11.40 -10.22
N GLU A 54 -19.98 -11.34 -11.43
CA GLU A 54 -19.34 -10.69 -12.56
C GLU A 54 -18.92 -9.30 -12.07
N LYS A 55 -17.63 -8.96 -12.18
CA LYS A 55 -17.17 -7.59 -11.95
C LYS A 55 -18.03 -6.70 -12.83
N ALA A 56 -18.92 -5.93 -12.21
CA ALA A 56 -19.70 -4.93 -12.90
C ALA A 56 -18.75 -4.03 -13.71
N ALA A 57 -19.13 -3.70 -14.95
CA ALA A 57 -18.35 -2.79 -15.78
C ALA A 57 -18.09 -1.48 -15.01
N PRO A 58 -16.87 -0.91 -15.11
CA PRO A 58 -16.54 0.33 -14.42
C PRO A 58 -17.51 1.44 -14.84
N SER A 59 -17.84 2.31 -13.88
CA SER A 59 -18.67 3.48 -14.20
C SER A 59 -17.94 4.41 -15.19
N GLU A 60 -18.67 5.23 -15.94
CA GLU A 60 -18.05 6.21 -16.86
C GLU A 60 -17.07 7.15 -16.14
N LEU A 61 -17.35 7.47 -14.87
CA LEU A 61 -16.44 8.26 -14.04
C LEU A 61 -15.18 7.46 -13.67
N GLU A 62 -15.34 6.18 -13.33
CA GLU A 62 -14.23 5.29 -12.99
C GLU A 62 -13.30 5.11 -14.18
N GLU A 63 -13.81 4.88 -15.38
CA GLU A 63 -12.97 4.74 -16.59
C GLU A 63 -12.20 6.02 -16.92
N LYS A 64 -12.78 7.21 -16.65
CA LYS A 64 -12.08 8.50 -16.86
C LYS A 64 -10.97 8.76 -15.84
N VAL A 65 -11.11 8.23 -14.62
CA VAL A 65 -10.19 8.50 -13.50
C VAL A 65 -9.12 7.41 -13.41
N LEU A 66 -9.50 6.16 -13.63
CA LEU A 66 -8.71 4.94 -13.49
C LEU A 66 -8.94 4.02 -14.71
N PRO A 67 -8.50 4.43 -15.91
CA PRO A 67 -8.66 3.59 -17.09
C PRO A 67 -7.96 2.24 -16.89
N LEU A 68 -8.63 1.16 -17.30
CA LEU A 68 -8.13 -0.21 -17.10
C LEU A 68 -6.84 -0.46 -17.89
N GLU A 69 -6.72 0.13 -19.08
CA GLU A 69 -5.54 0.06 -19.94
C GLU A 69 -4.33 0.86 -19.39
N GLY A 70 -4.56 1.66 -18.35
CA GLY A 70 -3.50 2.44 -17.72
C GLY A 70 -3.28 3.83 -18.30
N ILE A 71 -2.26 4.49 -17.77
CA ILE A 71 -1.76 5.79 -18.24
C ILE A 71 -0.26 5.67 -18.50
N LEU A 72 0.15 6.08 -19.70
CA LEU A 72 1.55 6.14 -20.08
C LEU A 72 2.26 7.29 -19.36
N LEU A 73 3.30 6.98 -18.61
CA LEU A 73 4.14 7.94 -17.90
C LEU A 73 5.19 8.55 -18.84
N PRO A 74 5.62 9.80 -18.61
CA PRO A 74 6.62 10.48 -19.45
C PRO A 74 8.06 10.01 -19.18
N VAL A 75 8.26 8.78 -18.71
CA VAL A 75 9.57 8.22 -18.33
C VAL A 75 9.73 6.79 -18.81
N SER A 76 10.96 6.43 -19.15
CA SER A 76 11.42 5.04 -19.28
C SER A 76 12.19 4.60 -18.04
N TRP A 77 12.13 3.32 -17.68
CA TRP A 77 12.85 2.79 -16.52
C TRP A 77 14.36 2.60 -16.77
N GLY A 78 14.74 2.32 -18.01
CA GLY A 78 16.12 1.99 -18.38
C GLY A 78 16.62 0.76 -17.63
N ASN A 79 17.87 0.82 -17.15
CA ASN A 79 18.54 -0.24 -16.40
C ASN A 79 18.50 -0.03 -14.87
N LEU A 80 17.55 0.76 -14.35
CA LEU A 80 17.50 1.11 -12.92
C LEU A 80 17.33 -0.11 -12.03
N GLY A 81 16.57 -1.13 -12.43
CA GLY A 81 16.45 -2.39 -11.68
C GLY A 81 17.80 -3.09 -11.48
N LEU A 82 18.58 -3.22 -12.56
CA LEU A 82 19.95 -3.76 -12.52
C LEU A 82 20.85 -2.92 -11.60
N ARG A 83 20.78 -1.59 -11.69
CA ARG A 83 21.61 -0.69 -10.86
C ARG A 83 21.24 -0.79 -9.38
N LEU A 84 19.94 -0.80 -9.06
CA LEU A 84 19.44 -0.96 -7.69
C LEU A 84 19.83 -2.33 -7.11
N GLY A 85 19.73 -3.38 -7.92
CA GLY A 85 20.21 -4.73 -7.55
C GLY A 85 21.70 -4.78 -7.28
N SER A 86 22.51 -4.17 -8.16
CA SER A 86 23.98 -4.20 -8.07
C SER A 86 24.55 -3.56 -6.80
N VAL A 87 23.82 -2.60 -6.21
CA VAL A 87 24.22 -1.91 -4.97
C VAL A 87 23.52 -2.44 -3.73
N GLY A 88 22.67 -3.46 -3.86
CA GLY A 88 21.91 -4.07 -2.77
C GLY A 88 20.66 -3.30 -2.34
N ALA A 89 20.35 -2.16 -2.96
CA ALA A 89 19.14 -1.39 -2.64
C ALA A 89 17.84 -2.19 -2.88
N ILE A 90 17.87 -3.08 -3.88
CA ILE A 90 16.89 -4.15 -4.07
C ILE A 90 17.62 -5.49 -3.99
N ASN A 91 17.12 -6.41 -3.17
CA ASN A 91 17.40 -7.83 -3.32
C ASN A 91 16.46 -8.36 -4.41
N ALA A 92 16.98 -8.44 -5.65
CA ALA A 92 16.19 -8.77 -6.83
C ALA A 92 15.55 -10.16 -6.74
N GLU A 93 16.29 -11.15 -6.26
CA GLU A 93 15.80 -12.52 -6.08
C GLU A 93 14.67 -12.57 -5.04
N ALA A 94 14.80 -11.85 -3.92
CA ALA A 94 13.76 -11.79 -2.90
C ALA A 94 12.50 -11.06 -3.40
N LEU A 95 12.66 -9.96 -4.13
CA LEU A 95 11.53 -9.24 -4.74
C LEU A 95 10.81 -10.11 -5.77
N GLN A 96 11.55 -10.83 -6.62
CA GLN A 96 10.99 -11.78 -7.57
C GLN A 96 10.20 -12.88 -6.84
N ALA A 97 10.81 -13.54 -5.86
CA ALA A 97 10.18 -14.62 -5.11
C ALA A 97 8.86 -14.18 -4.46
N LEU A 98 8.81 -12.96 -3.91
CA LEU A 98 7.59 -12.37 -3.33
C LEU A 98 6.43 -12.31 -4.33
N TYR A 99 6.69 -11.90 -5.56
CA TYR A 99 5.65 -11.80 -6.59
C TYR A 99 5.35 -13.16 -7.26
N GLU A 100 6.33 -14.06 -7.33
CA GLU A 100 6.12 -15.43 -7.82
C GLU A 100 5.21 -16.22 -6.87
N GLU A 101 5.40 -16.09 -5.55
CA GLU A 101 4.54 -16.72 -4.54
C GLU A 101 3.08 -16.30 -4.67
N ARG A 102 2.83 -15.05 -5.10
CA ARG A 102 1.49 -14.50 -5.35
C ARG A 102 0.93 -14.87 -6.72
N GLY A 103 1.71 -15.49 -7.60
CA GLY A 103 1.34 -15.74 -9.00
C GLY A 103 1.26 -14.46 -9.84
N GLU A 104 1.95 -13.40 -9.43
CA GLU A 104 1.87 -12.05 -10.02
C GLU A 104 3.17 -11.63 -10.73
N PHE A 105 4.23 -12.44 -10.71
CA PHE A 105 5.49 -12.10 -11.38
C PHE A 105 5.37 -12.23 -12.90
N THR A 106 5.23 -11.08 -13.56
CA THR A 106 5.04 -11.00 -15.01
C THR A 106 6.36 -10.78 -15.76
N ASP A 107 6.34 -10.97 -17.08
CA ASP A 107 7.47 -10.59 -17.95
C ASP A 107 7.82 -9.10 -17.87
N GLU A 108 6.83 -8.23 -17.63
CA GLU A 108 7.07 -6.80 -17.39
C GLU A 108 7.95 -6.61 -16.15
N TYR A 109 7.62 -7.27 -15.04
CA TYR A 109 8.36 -7.15 -13.78
C TYR A 109 9.77 -7.70 -13.92
N ARG A 110 9.91 -8.82 -14.63
CA ARG A 110 11.21 -9.41 -14.96
C ARG A 110 12.08 -8.42 -15.77
N LYS A 111 11.52 -7.75 -16.78
CA LYS A 111 12.22 -6.73 -17.56
C LYS A 111 12.62 -5.52 -16.70
N LEU A 112 11.72 -5.04 -15.85
CA LEU A 112 12.01 -3.91 -14.97
C LEU A 112 13.11 -4.23 -13.96
N LEU A 113 13.23 -5.49 -13.52
CA LEU A 113 14.21 -5.88 -12.52
C LEU A 113 15.57 -6.24 -13.12
N TYR A 114 15.60 -6.91 -14.28
CA TYR A 114 16.81 -7.55 -14.80
C TYR A 114 17.25 -7.07 -16.19
N GLU A 115 16.53 -6.17 -16.85
CA GLU A 115 16.87 -5.71 -18.19
C GLU A 115 17.03 -4.19 -18.29
N ASN A 116 17.52 -3.73 -19.44
CA ASN A 116 17.46 -2.32 -19.82
C ASN A 116 16.15 -2.05 -20.56
N ASN A 117 15.13 -1.60 -19.84
CA ASN A 117 13.82 -1.31 -20.41
C ASN A 117 13.72 0.15 -20.89
N THR A 118 13.87 0.35 -22.20
CA THR A 118 13.81 1.70 -22.82
C THR A 118 12.40 2.14 -23.18
N GLU A 119 11.40 1.28 -23.02
CA GLU A 119 10.01 1.65 -23.25
C GLU A 119 9.51 2.57 -22.14
N ARG A 120 8.52 3.41 -22.47
CA ARG A 120 7.85 4.24 -21.46
C ARG A 120 7.04 3.37 -20.53
N LEU A 121 7.08 3.69 -19.24
CA LEU A 121 6.29 3.02 -18.23
C LEU A 121 4.80 3.28 -18.42
N ASN A 122 3.98 2.24 -18.33
CA ASN A 122 2.52 2.37 -18.29
C ASN A 122 2.04 1.94 -16.91
N ILE A 123 1.40 2.83 -16.16
CA ILE A 123 0.82 2.46 -14.86
C ILE A 123 -0.62 2.00 -15.06
N THR A 124 -0.96 0.83 -14.53
CA THR A 124 -2.24 0.16 -14.63
C THR A 124 -2.72 -0.26 -13.24
N PRO A 125 -4.01 -0.63 -13.06
CA PRO A 125 -4.47 -1.20 -11.80
C PRO A 125 -3.71 -2.47 -11.39
N ARG A 126 -3.14 -3.22 -12.36
CA ARG A 126 -2.42 -4.47 -12.10
C ARG A 126 -1.00 -4.25 -11.59
N ASN A 127 -0.28 -3.27 -12.15
CA ASN A 127 1.14 -3.04 -11.83
C ASN A 127 1.41 -1.88 -10.86
N ALA A 128 0.38 -1.11 -10.46
CA ALA A 128 0.55 0.05 -9.58
C ALA A 128 1.31 -0.27 -8.28
N GLY A 129 1.03 -1.41 -7.65
CA GLY A 129 1.72 -1.87 -6.45
C GLY A 129 3.18 -2.31 -6.70
N TYR A 130 3.46 -2.91 -7.85
CA TYR A 130 4.84 -3.24 -8.24
C TYR A 130 5.66 -1.98 -8.51
N LEU A 131 5.09 -1.04 -9.28
CA LEU A 131 5.71 0.25 -9.57
C LEU A 131 5.95 1.04 -8.28
N LEU A 132 5.01 1.03 -7.32
CA LEU A 132 5.22 1.60 -5.98
C LEU A 132 6.50 1.06 -5.34
N ASN A 133 6.71 -0.26 -5.37
CA ASN A 133 7.83 -0.90 -4.68
C ASN A 133 9.18 -0.61 -5.35
N VAL A 134 9.27 -0.63 -6.68
CA VAL A 134 10.52 -0.27 -7.37
C VAL A 134 10.84 1.21 -7.26
N PHE A 135 9.82 2.08 -7.27
CA PHE A 135 10.02 3.52 -7.01
C PHE A 135 10.36 3.80 -5.56
N TRP A 136 9.82 3.03 -4.60
CA TRP A 136 10.19 3.12 -3.20
C TRP A 136 11.69 2.84 -3.04
N ALA A 137 12.17 1.70 -3.55
CA ALA A 137 13.59 1.37 -3.51
C ALA A 137 14.45 2.48 -4.15
N LEU A 138 14.02 2.99 -5.31
CA LEU A 138 14.70 4.08 -5.99
C LEU A 138 14.78 5.33 -5.12
N GLY A 139 13.65 5.81 -4.58
CA GLY A 139 13.62 7.01 -3.75
C GLY A 139 14.38 6.86 -2.45
N LEU A 140 14.37 5.68 -1.82
CA LEU A 140 15.16 5.40 -0.62
C LEU A 140 16.65 5.45 -0.90
N ALA A 141 17.08 4.84 -2.01
CA ALA A 141 18.48 4.59 -2.29
C ALA A 141 19.18 5.77 -3.01
N SER A 142 18.41 6.58 -3.74
CA SER A 142 18.93 7.73 -4.50
C SER A 142 19.48 8.81 -3.58
N LYS A 143 20.68 9.29 -3.89
CA LYS A 143 21.31 10.40 -3.19
C LYS A 143 20.50 11.67 -3.40
N ASN A 144 19.88 12.20 -2.34
CA ASN A 144 19.01 13.37 -2.45
C ASN A 144 19.11 14.29 -1.20
N PRO A 145 19.32 15.61 -1.36
CA PRO A 145 19.39 16.55 -0.24
C PRO A 145 18.12 16.59 0.62
N ILE A 146 16.94 16.27 0.06
CA ILE A 146 15.67 16.16 0.81
C ILE A 146 15.80 15.11 1.93
N LEU A 147 16.48 13.99 1.66
CA LEU A 147 16.70 12.93 2.65
C LEU A 147 17.89 13.21 3.57
N ASP A 148 18.91 13.91 3.08
CA ASP A 148 20.11 14.23 3.86
C ASP A 148 19.88 15.34 4.90
N SER A 149 18.98 16.27 4.59
CA SER A 149 18.80 17.52 5.35
C SER A 149 17.35 17.94 5.58
N GLY A 150 16.37 17.20 5.05
CA GLY A 150 14.95 17.48 5.23
C GLY A 150 14.34 16.90 6.52
N GLU A 151 13.02 16.79 6.53
CA GLU A 151 12.19 16.57 7.71
C GLU A 151 12.49 15.26 8.44
N MET A 152 12.82 14.19 7.70
CA MET A 152 13.17 12.88 8.28
C MET A 152 14.44 12.93 9.14
N LYS A 153 15.28 13.97 9.00
CA LYS A 153 16.50 14.17 9.79
C LYS A 153 16.26 15.00 11.04
N ASN A 154 15.05 15.49 11.26
CA ASN A 154 14.71 16.24 12.46
C ASN A 154 14.97 15.38 13.72
N PRO A 155 15.80 15.85 14.67
CA PRO A 155 16.12 15.11 15.89
C PRO A 155 14.89 14.73 16.73
N ALA A 156 13.77 15.44 16.59
CA ALA A 156 12.51 15.12 17.27
C ALA A 156 11.98 13.71 16.93
N TYR A 157 12.39 13.14 15.80
CA TYR A 157 11.98 11.79 15.36
C TYR A 157 12.99 10.68 15.73
N GLY A 158 14.12 11.02 16.36
CA GLY A 158 15.14 10.02 16.73
C GLY A 158 15.94 9.47 15.54
N GLY A 159 15.84 10.11 14.37
CA GLY A 159 16.54 9.74 13.14
C GLY A 159 15.63 9.14 12.07
N ALA A 160 16.17 9.03 10.86
CA ALA A 160 15.40 8.60 9.68
C ALA A 160 15.04 7.11 9.67
N GLY A 161 15.61 6.28 10.55
CA GLY A 161 15.50 4.82 10.46
C GLY A 161 14.14 4.23 10.82
N ASN A 162 13.32 4.94 11.60
CA ASN A 162 12.08 4.40 12.16
C ASN A 162 10.81 4.74 11.34
N PHE A 163 10.96 5.43 10.21
CA PHE A 163 9.84 5.77 9.35
C PHE A 163 9.37 4.56 8.55
N ALA A 164 8.11 4.56 8.12
CA ALA A 164 7.58 3.48 7.28
C ALA A 164 8.34 3.36 5.96
N SER A 165 8.81 4.48 5.40
CA SER A 165 9.65 4.49 4.20
C SER A 165 11.03 3.85 4.38
N THR A 166 11.52 3.68 5.60
CA THR A 166 12.82 3.06 5.87
C THR A 166 12.67 1.71 6.55
N ALA A 167 12.05 1.67 7.73
CA ALA A 167 11.86 0.44 8.51
C ALA A 167 10.93 -0.56 7.81
N GLY A 168 10.03 -0.09 6.95
CA GLY A 168 9.15 -0.95 6.15
C GLY A 168 9.82 -1.54 4.92
N TRP A 169 11.02 -1.07 4.53
CA TRP A 169 11.74 -1.62 3.38
C TRP A 169 12.62 -2.78 3.82
N THR A 170 12.15 -4.00 3.57
CA THR A 170 12.78 -5.26 3.99
C THR A 170 13.48 -5.99 2.85
N LEU A 171 13.35 -5.49 1.62
CA LEU A 171 13.86 -6.12 0.39
C LEU A 171 15.19 -5.52 -0.07
N SER A 172 16.06 -5.10 0.85
CA SER A 172 17.46 -4.75 0.55
C SER A 172 18.41 -5.89 0.93
N VAL A 173 19.62 -5.88 0.34
CA VAL A 173 20.74 -6.67 0.84
C VAL A 173 21.40 -5.88 1.97
N GLY A 174 21.25 -6.36 3.20
CA GLY A 174 21.59 -5.58 4.40
C GLY A 174 20.44 -4.67 4.83
N GLY A 175 20.71 -3.74 5.75
CA GLY A 175 19.67 -2.85 6.28
C GLY A 175 19.31 -1.71 5.31
N PRO A 176 18.05 -1.23 5.28
CA PRO A 176 17.62 -0.11 4.43
C PRO A 176 18.44 1.17 4.69
N MET A 177 18.87 1.40 5.93
CA MET A 177 19.70 2.55 6.29
C MET A 177 21.14 2.49 5.74
N GLU A 178 21.59 1.35 5.24
CA GLU A 178 22.86 1.24 4.52
C GLU A 178 22.77 1.81 3.10
N HIS A 179 21.56 2.02 2.60
CA HIS A 179 21.31 2.55 1.26
C HIS A 179 20.62 3.92 1.27
N TYR A 180 20.01 4.31 2.39
CA TYR A 180 19.31 5.59 2.55
C TYR A 180 20.15 6.79 2.06
N SER A 181 19.67 7.46 1.00
CA SER A 181 20.31 8.64 0.40
C SER A 181 21.81 8.46 0.14
N ARG A 182 22.19 7.33 -0.47
CA ARG A 182 23.61 6.94 -0.63
C ARG A 182 24.08 6.91 -2.07
N HIS A 183 23.25 6.43 -2.99
CA HIS A 183 23.69 6.04 -4.32
C HIS A 183 23.34 7.09 -5.36
N LYS A 184 24.31 7.46 -6.19
CA LYS A 184 24.09 8.43 -7.27
C LYS A 184 23.51 7.74 -8.49
N PHE A 185 22.18 7.60 -8.53
CA PHE A 185 21.50 7.09 -9.71
C PHE A 185 21.33 8.15 -10.80
N PHE A 186 21.19 9.41 -10.39
CA PHE A 186 20.99 10.56 -11.25
C PHE A 186 22.04 11.64 -10.96
N ASP A 187 22.46 12.35 -11.99
CA ASP A 187 23.27 13.56 -11.89
C ASP A 187 22.36 14.77 -12.19
N LEU A 188 21.47 15.09 -11.24
CA LEU A 188 20.55 16.22 -11.39
C LEU A 188 21.30 17.55 -11.36
N THR A 189 20.98 18.42 -12.33
CA THR A 189 21.35 19.84 -12.29
C THR A 189 20.67 20.56 -11.12
N LEU A 190 21.14 21.76 -10.79
CA LEU A 190 20.53 22.57 -9.73
C LEU A 190 19.08 22.91 -10.06
N GLU A 191 18.78 23.17 -11.33
CA GLU A 191 17.43 23.45 -11.83
C GLU A 191 16.52 22.23 -11.71
N GLN A 192 17.01 21.04 -12.07
CA GLN A 192 16.28 19.78 -11.92
C GLN A 192 16.01 19.46 -10.45
N GLN A 193 17.01 19.60 -9.57
CA GLN A 193 16.80 19.41 -8.13
C GLN A 193 15.81 20.42 -7.56
N ALA A 194 15.90 21.70 -7.95
CA ALA A 194 14.95 22.73 -7.53
C ALA A 194 13.50 22.43 -7.97
N LEU A 195 13.33 21.79 -9.14
CA LEU A 195 12.02 21.32 -9.58
C LEU A 195 11.50 20.17 -8.70
N VAL A 196 12.34 19.17 -8.38
CA VAL A 196 11.99 18.08 -7.44
C VAL A 196 11.60 18.64 -6.06
N GLU A 197 12.37 19.59 -5.55
CA GLU A 197 12.11 20.32 -4.30
C GLU A 197 10.75 21.04 -4.30
N LYS A 198 10.46 21.77 -5.39
CA LYS A 198 9.19 22.50 -5.55
C LYS A 198 8.01 21.54 -5.57
N MET A 199 8.09 20.49 -6.39
CA MET A 199 6.97 19.57 -6.60
C MET A 199 6.71 18.70 -5.38
N SER A 200 7.76 18.17 -4.76
CA SER A 200 7.64 17.33 -3.56
C SER A 200 6.93 18.05 -2.41
N LYS A 201 7.07 19.37 -2.29
CA LYS A 201 6.34 20.19 -1.29
C LYS A 201 4.84 20.32 -1.57
N GLY A 202 4.43 20.22 -2.84
CA GLY A 202 3.04 20.39 -3.26
C GLY A 202 2.26 19.08 -3.40
N ILE A 203 2.91 17.92 -3.35
CA ILE A 203 2.27 16.61 -3.52
C ILE A 203 1.97 15.99 -2.16
N TYR A 204 0.71 15.69 -1.90
CA TYR A 204 0.23 15.04 -0.68
C TYR A 204 -0.35 13.66 -0.98
N ARG A 205 -0.57 12.88 0.09
CA ARG A 205 -1.12 11.53 0.08
C ARG A 205 -2.19 11.39 1.17
N PRO A 206 -3.32 10.71 0.88
CA PRO A 206 -4.51 10.77 1.74
C PRO A 206 -4.36 10.01 3.06
N CYS A 207 -3.27 9.26 3.24
CA CYS A 207 -2.98 8.53 4.47
C CYS A 207 -2.37 9.38 5.60
N CYS A 208 -1.84 10.59 5.31
CA CYS A 208 -1.25 11.45 6.34
C CYS A 208 -1.34 12.96 5.98
N GLY A 209 -0.79 13.81 6.84
CA GLY A 209 -0.73 15.27 6.63
C GLY A 209 0.55 15.77 5.94
N ASN A 210 1.48 14.87 5.64
CA ASN A 210 2.82 15.22 5.16
C ASN A 210 2.86 15.23 3.62
N SER A 211 3.63 16.16 3.06
CA SER A 211 3.90 16.20 1.61
C SER A 211 4.96 15.16 1.23
N THR A 212 5.21 14.97 -0.07
CA THR A 212 6.30 14.12 -0.58
C THR A 212 7.68 14.61 -0.14
N HIS A 213 7.83 15.91 0.16
CA HIS A 213 9.06 16.47 0.71
C HIS A 213 9.38 15.94 2.12
N PHE A 214 8.38 15.45 2.85
CA PHE A 214 8.57 14.60 4.02
C PHE A 214 8.19 13.14 3.68
N PRO A 215 9.11 12.37 3.06
CA PRO A 215 8.82 11.04 2.52
C PRO A 215 8.87 9.95 3.61
N ASP A 216 8.03 10.08 4.64
CA ASP A 216 7.98 9.20 5.82
C ASP A 216 7.32 7.82 5.58
N CYS A 217 6.71 7.60 4.41
CA CYS A 217 6.07 6.33 4.05
C CYS A 217 6.46 5.90 2.64
N ASN A 218 6.16 4.64 2.30
CA ASN A 218 6.41 4.05 0.99
C ASN A 218 5.91 4.93 -0.18
N HIS A 219 4.69 5.46 -0.10
CA HIS A 219 4.12 6.33 -1.14
C HIS A 219 4.87 7.66 -1.29
N GLY A 220 5.25 8.28 -0.17
CA GLY A 220 5.99 9.55 -0.19
C GLY A 220 7.36 9.36 -0.83
N ILE A 221 8.11 8.35 -0.39
CA ILE A 221 9.45 8.10 -0.91
C ILE A 221 9.44 7.53 -2.34
N ALA A 222 8.44 6.75 -2.71
CA ALA A 222 8.23 6.30 -4.09
C ALA A 222 7.93 7.47 -5.02
N MET A 223 7.05 8.40 -4.61
CA MET A 223 6.79 9.61 -5.39
C MET A 223 8.08 10.44 -5.53
N LEU A 224 8.90 10.54 -4.49
CA LEU A 224 10.20 11.22 -4.57
C LEU A 224 11.11 10.57 -5.63
N GLY A 225 11.25 9.24 -5.61
CA GLY A 225 12.03 8.51 -6.62
C GLY A 225 11.53 8.72 -8.05
N LEU A 226 10.21 8.78 -8.25
CA LEU A 226 9.61 9.09 -9.56
C LEU A 226 9.89 10.54 -10.00
N LEU A 227 9.82 11.51 -9.08
CA LEU A 227 10.15 12.91 -9.39
C LEU A 227 11.61 13.06 -9.82
N GLU A 228 12.54 12.40 -9.13
CA GLU A 228 13.96 12.38 -9.50
C GLU A 228 14.17 11.76 -10.88
N LEU A 229 13.49 10.64 -11.17
CA LEU A 229 13.55 9.99 -12.48
C LEU A 229 13.06 10.92 -13.59
N MET A 230 11.88 11.52 -13.42
CA MET A 230 11.30 12.46 -14.38
C MET A 230 12.21 13.68 -14.60
N ALA A 231 12.73 14.28 -13.52
CA ALA A 231 13.63 15.41 -13.61
C ALA A 231 14.91 15.05 -14.36
N SER A 232 15.50 13.87 -14.08
CA SER A 232 16.72 13.38 -14.74
C SER A 232 16.55 13.21 -16.26
N GLN A 233 15.33 12.91 -16.71
CA GLN A 233 14.98 12.73 -18.12
C GLN A 233 14.48 14.02 -18.79
N GLY A 234 14.51 15.15 -18.07
CA GLY A 234 14.13 16.45 -18.62
C GLY A 234 12.62 16.61 -18.86
N VAL A 235 11.79 15.85 -18.15
CA VAL A 235 10.33 15.97 -18.22
C VAL A 235 9.91 17.37 -17.74
N SER A 236 8.96 17.99 -18.45
CA SER A 236 8.48 19.32 -18.10
C SER A 236 7.71 19.32 -16.77
N GLU A 237 7.72 20.45 -16.03
CA GLU A 237 6.96 20.57 -14.77
C GLU A 237 5.47 20.21 -14.95
N GLU A 238 4.86 20.64 -16.05
CA GLU A 238 3.46 20.35 -16.36
C GLU A 238 3.21 18.83 -16.49
N GLU A 239 4.06 18.12 -17.23
CA GLU A 239 3.96 16.67 -17.39
C GLU A 239 4.25 15.93 -16.09
N MET A 240 5.19 16.43 -15.27
CA MET A 240 5.46 15.86 -13.95
C MET A 240 4.25 15.95 -13.03
N TRP A 241 3.50 17.06 -13.04
CA TRP A 241 2.28 17.22 -12.24
C TRP A 241 1.18 16.25 -12.70
N LYS A 242 1.02 16.07 -14.02
CA LYS A 242 0.07 15.10 -14.60
C LYS A 242 0.45 13.66 -14.26
N ALA A 243 1.73 13.31 -14.39
CA ALA A 243 2.23 11.98 -14.06
C ALA A 243 2.09 11.67 -12.56
N ALA A 244 2.42 12.62 -11.69
CA ALA A 244 2.22 12.48 -10.24
C ALA A 244 0.73 12.27 -9.89
N LEU A 245 -0.18 12.97 -10.57
CA LEU A 245 -1.63 12.78 -10.39
C LEU A 245 -2.06 11.39 -10.83
N ALA A 246 -1.61 10.94 -12.02
CA ALA A 246 -1.91 9.60 -12.51
C ALA A 246 -1.44 8.53 -11.51
N VAL A 247 -0.18 8.63 -11.07
CA VAL A 247 0.41 7.64 -10.16
C VAL A 247 -0.28 7.62 -8.79
N ASN A 248 -0.53 8.77 -8.19
CA ASN A 248 -1.29 8.82 -6.94
C ASN A 248 -2.72 8.29 -7.11
N THR A 249 -3.35 8.52 -8.27
CA THR A 249 -4.69 8.01 -8.56
C THR A 249 -4.70 6.48 -8.53
N TYR A 250 -3.72 5.83 -9.16
CA TYR A 250 -3.58 4.37 -9.10
C TYR A 250 -3.17 3.82 -7.74
N TRP A 251 -2.41 4.58 -6.94
CA TRP A 251 -2.04 4.18 -5.58
C TRP A 251 -3.18 4.36 -4.56
N PHE A 252 -4.10 5.29 -4.80
CA PHE A 252 -5.22 5.60 -3.91
C PHE A 252 -6.56 5.66 -4.66
N PRO A 253 -6.97 4.59 -5.34
CA PRO A 253 -8.08 4.62 -6.30
C PRO A 253 -9.38 5.17 -5.71
N ASP A 254 -9.80 4.65 -4.56
CA ASP A 254 -11.05 5.08 -3.90
C ASP A 254 -11.04 6.57 -3.51
N THR A 255 -9.87 7.08 -3.13
CA THR A 255 -9.69 8.49 -2.77
C THR A 255 -9.92 9.38 -3.99
N TYR A 256 -9.27 9.04 -5.10
CA TYR A 256 -9.33 9.86 -6.31
C TYR A 256 -10.67 9.72 -7.03
N LEU A 257 -11.35 8.57 -6.95
CA LEU A 257 -12.74 8.43 -7.38
C LEU A 257 -13.69 9.33 -6.58
N THR A 258 -13.49 9.40 -5.26
CA THR A 258 -14.27 10.29 -4.39
C THR A 258 -14.01 11.77 -4.72
N ILE A 259 -12.75 12.17 -4.91
CA ILE A 259 -12.40 13.53 -5.32
C ILE A 259 -12.98 13.86 -6.71
N ALA A 260 -12.96 12.91 -7.64
CA ALA A 260 -13.55 13.09 -8.97
C ALA A 260 -15.07 13.29 -8.88
N ALA A 261 -15.77 12.52 -8.04
CA ALA A 261 -17.19 12.72 -7.78
C ALA A 261 -17.48 14.09 -7.17
N TYR A 262 -16.63 14.55 -6.24
CA TYR A 262 -16.70 15.90 -5.68
C TYR A 262 -16.60 16.98 -6.76
N LYS A 263 -15.58 16.91 -7.63
CA LYS A 263 -15.36 17.87 -8.72
C LYS A 263 -16.52 17.85 -9.71
N LYS A 264 -17.03 16.67 -10.05
CA LYS A 264 -18.23 16.51 -10.89
C LYS A 264 -19.45 17.20 -10.28
N ASN A 265 -19.70 17.05 -8.98
CA ASN A 265 -20.79 17.75 -8.28
C ASN A 265 -20.63 19.28 -8.27
N LYS A 266 -19.41 19.78 -8.50
CA LYS A 266 -19.10 21.21 -8.67
C LYS A 266 -19.04 21.65 -10.14
N GLY A 267 -19.44 20.78 -11.07
CA GLY A 267 -19.48 21.08 -12.52
C GLY A 267 -18.11 21.05 -13.21
N VAL A 268 -17.09 20.47 -12.58
CA VAL A 268 -15.74 20.33 -13.16
C VAL A 268 -15.51 18.88 -13.58
N LEU A 269 -15.19 18.65 -14.85
CA LEU A 269 -14.87 17.31 -15.36
C LEU A 269 -13.47 16.88 -14.90
N TRP A 270 -13.26 15.57 -14.77
CA TRP A 270 -11.95 15.03 -14.38
C TRP A 270 -10.83 15.42 -15.35
N SER A 271 -11.12 15.50 -16.65
CA SER A 271 -10.17 15.96 -17.68
C SER A 271 -9.70 17.40 -17.50
N ASP A 272 -10.47 18.21 -16.75
CA ASP A 272 -10.27 19.66 -16.64
C ASP A 272 -9.73 20.07 -15.27
N VAL A 273 -9.44 19.10 -14.38
CA VAL A 273 -8.88 19.40 -13.06
C VAL A 273 -7.44 19.88 -13.18
N ASN A 274 -7.04 20.79 -12.29
CA ASN A 274 -5.65 21.18 -12.15
C ASN A 274 -4.91 20.13 -11.30
N PRO A 275 -3.88 19.42 -11.84
CA PRO A 275 -3.21 18.36 -11.08
C PRO A 275 -2.53 18.85 -9.79
N GLN A 276 -1.92 20.03 -9.81
CA GLN A 276 -1.29 20.63 -8.63
C GLN A 276 -2.32 20.95 -7.53
N GLU A 277 -3.53 21.39 -7.91
CA GLU A 277 -4.62 21.61 -6.96
C GLU A 277 -5.05 20.29 -6.31
N ILE A 278 -5.31 19.26 -7.12
CA ILE A 278 -5.79 17.95 -6.65
C ILE A 278 -4.75 17.25 -5.77
N LEU A 279 -3.47 17.32 -6.13
CA LEU A 279 -2.39 16.73 -5.34
C LEU A 279 -2.09 17.51 -4.06
N GLY A 280 -2.58 18.76 -3.96
CA GLY A 280 -2.32 19.64 -2.84
C GLY A 280 -3.04 19.23 -1.54
N ALA A 281 -2.64 19.87 -0.45
CA ALA A 281 -3.11 19.58 0.90
C ALA A 281 -4.64 19.62 1.06
N ASN A 282 -5.34 20.46 0.28
CA ASN A 282 -6.79 20.63 0.40
C ASN A 282 -7.60 19.42 -0.09
N TYR A 283 -7.02 18.59 -0.96
CA TYR A 283 -7.69 17.43 -1.54
C TYR A 283 -7.01 16.13 -1.15
N SER A 284 -5.68 16.09 -1.21
CA SER A 284 -4.91 14.84 -1.08
C SER A 284 -4.19 14.67 0.25
N SER A 285 -4.26 15.61 1.20
CA SER A 285 -3.85 15.29 2.59
C SER A 285 -4.96 14.52 3.31
N ALA A 286 -4.66 13.81 4.40
CA ALA A 286 -5.66 13.12 5.22
C ALA A 286 -6.83 14.04 5.63
N GLN A 287 -6.52 15.26 6.08
CA GLN A 287 -7.53 16.23 6.51
C GLN A 287 -8.26 16.89 5.33
N GLY A 288 -7.55 17.14 4.22
CA GLY A 288 -8.14 17.61 2.98
C GLY A 288 -9.15 16.61 2.44
N TYR A 289 -8.72 15.37 2.25
CA TYR A 289 -9.55 14.28 1.77
C TYR A 289 -10.76 14.04 2.66
N ALA A 290 -10.60 13.98 3.99
CA ALA A 290 -11.72 13.80 4.91
C ALA A 290 -12.82 14.87 4.74
N ARG A 291 -12.43 16.14 4.51
CA ARG A 291 -13.38 17.22 4.23
C ARG A 291 -14.10 17.03 2.89
N ILE A 292 -13.41 16.52 1.87
CA ILE A 292 -13.99 16.23 0.56
C ILE A 292 -14.96 15.05 0.65
N ALA A 293 -14.55 13.94 1.27
CA ALA A 293 -15.35 12.74 1.43
C ALA A 293 -16.69 13.02 2.14
N ALA A 294 -16.67 13.86 3.18
CA ALA A 294 -17.88 14.29 3.89
C ALA A 294 -18.89 15.05 3.01
N GLN A 295 -18.47 15.59 1.86
CA GLN A 295 -19.33 16.32 0.92
C GLN A 295 -19.79 15.47 -0.28
N VAL A 296 -19.23 14.28 -0.48
CA VAL A 296 -19.56 13.38 -1.60
C VAL A 296 -20.66 12.39 -1.21
N VAL A 297 -20.93 12.22 0.08
CA VAL A 297 -22.09 11.48 0.60
C VAL A 297 -23.21 12.46 1.00
N SER A 298 -24.13 12.72 0.06
CA SER A 298 -25.58 12.93 0.32
C SER A 298 -26.35 13.22 -0.98
N PRO A 299 -27.19 12.28 -1.40
CA PRO A 299 -28.60 12.59 -1.63
C PRO A 299 -29.43 11.84 -0.60
N THR A 300 -30.20 12.63 0.16
CA THR A 300 -31.24 12.24 1.13
C THR A 300 -31.62 10.76 1.17
N GLN A 301 -31.55 10.16 2.37
CA GLN A 301 -32.42 9.05 2.75
C GLN A 301 -33.83 9.31 2.21
N GLY A 302 -34.24 8.51 1.24
CA GLY A 302 -35.61 8.48 0.76
C GLY A 302 -36.54 8.14 1.94
N SER A 303 -37.64 8.87 2.01
CA SER A 303 -38.71 8.71 2.97
C SER A 303 -39.14 7.25 3.15
N GLY A 304 -38.93 6.71 4.36
CA GLY A 304 -39.59 5.52 4.88
C GLY A 304 -39.96 5.80 6.32
N GLY A 305 -41.24 6.12 6.57
CA GLY A 305 -41.73 6.49 7.88
C GLY A 305 -41.76 5.33 8.88
N GLY A 306 -41.69 5.70 10.16
CA GLY A 306 -42.22 4.92 11.29
C GLY A 306 -41.20 4.13 12.09
N GLY A 307 -41.01 4.54 13.35
CA GLY A 307 -40.53 3.65 14.41
C GLY A 307 -39.53 4.28 15.36
N CYS A 308 -39.99 4.76 16.51
CA CYS A 308 -39.15 4.95 17.69
C CYS A 308 -38.46 3.62 18.05
N GLY A 309 -37.13 3.63 18.15
CA GLY A 309 -36.34 2.50 18.60
C GLY A 309 -34.91 2.95 18.86
N ILE A 310 -34.61 3.23 20.12
CA ILE A 310 -33.26 3.31 20.65
C ILE A 310 -32.56 1.97 20.39
N ASP A 311 -31.39 1.97 19.74
CA ASP A 311 -30.24 1.10 20.02
C ASP A 311 -29.06 1.44 19.08
N ALA A 312 -27.85 1.26 19.61
CA ALA A 312 -26.58 1.80 19.15
C ALA A 312 -26.22 1.48 17.67
N GLY A 313 -26.05 2.53 16.87
CA GLY A 313 -25.69 2.44 15.45
C GLY A 313 -24.19 2.25 15.22
N GLY A 314 -23.80 1.04 14.85
CA GLY A 314 -22.57 0.79 14.11
C GLY A 314 -22.74 1.22 12.65
N ALA A 315 -21.95 2.19 12.21
CA ALA A 315 -21.87 2.56 10.81
C ALA A 315 -21.22 1.43 10.01
N ALA A 316 -21.98 0.82 9.10
CA ALA A 316 -21.44 -0.08 8.10
C ALA A 316 -20.53 0.72 7.17
N SER A 317 -19.22 0.49 7.27
CA SER A 317 -18.22 1.03 6.34
C SER A 317 -18.39 0.34 4.97
N PRO A 318 -18.30 1.07 3.85
CA PRO A 318 -18.11 0.42 2.55
C PRO A 318 -16.84 -0.43 2.64
N ALA A 319 -16.91 -1.68 2.16
CA ALA A 319 -15.77 -2.56 2.13
C ALA A 319 -14.64 -1.91 1.31
N LEU A 320 -13.64 -1.39 2.01
CA LEU A 320 -12.37 -0.97 1.43
C LEU A 320 -11.82 -2.18 0.66
N ARG A 321 -11.60 -2.03 -0.64
CA ARG A 321 -10.64 -2.90 -1.33
C ARG A 321 -9.33 -2.77 -0.57
N GLU A 322 -8.65 -3.90 -0.31
CA GLU A 322 -7.38 -3.90 0.43
C GLU A 322 -6.44 -2.83 -0.14
N GLN A 323 -6.30 -1.71 0.57
CA GLN A 323 -5.24 -0.76 0.31
C GLN A 323 -3.96 -1.45 0.74
N SER A 324 -3.00 -1.57 -0.18
CA SER A 324 -1.66 -2.06 0.13
C SER A 324 -1.11 -1.28 1.32
N GLY A 325 -0.94 -1.98 2.44
CA GLY A 325 -0.45 -1.42 3.70
C GLY A 325 0.91 -0.74 3.56
N CYS A 326 1.34 -0.05 4.62
CA CYS A 326 2.58 0.73 4.64
C CYS A 326 3.87 -0.14 4.75
N GLY A 327 3.88 -1.37 4.23
CA GLY A 327 5.02 -2.28 4.28
C GLY A 327 4.96 -3.37 3.21
N ILE A 328 6.10 -4.02 2.99
CA ILE A 328 6.26 -5.21 2.14
C ILE A 328 6.69 -6.39 3.00
#